data_AF-A0A0H4PV78-F1
#
_entry.id   AF-A0A0H4PV78-F1
#
_cell.length_a   1.000
_cell.length_b   1.000
_cell.length_c   1.000
_cell.angle_alpha   90.00
_cell.angle_beta   90.00
_cell.angle_gamma   90.00
#
_symmetry.space_group_name_H-M   'P 1'
#
loop_
_entity.id
_entity.type
_entity.pdbx_description
1 polymer ?
#
loop_
_entity_poly.entity_id
_entity_poly.type
_entity_poly.pdbx_seq_one_letter_code
_entity_poly.pdbx_strand_id
1 'polypeptide(L)'
;MKKTLLLAAIALVFIALPKVSLGQVSFSHSLGAAYYVSTSTIITEYSESTSTIGSPAILYSPRINVVELGEEMTVSVGTHLGLGFSADTSTGSASFALDLPVVAEINFGHGAHADTRSSVGGYAGVGYGINRLGGGSDFDGVSTNKASGPVLNGGVRALINGIPVGLRVSYLLNMEEGGNVAGIGAFYTFGF
;
A
#
# COMPACT_ATOMS: atom_id res chain seq x y z
N MET A 1 -9.95 24.13 26.79
CA MET A 1 -11.10 23.25 26.46
C MET A 1 -10.85 22.33 25.25
N LYS A 2 -10.35 22.80 24.10
CA LYS A 2 -10.07 21.92 22.95
C LYS A 2 -9.02 20.83 23.22
N LYS A 3 -7.97 21.15 23.98
CA LYS A 3 -6.89 20.19 24.33
C LYS A 3 -7.34 19.11 25.33
N THR A 4 -8.23 19.44 26.27
CA THR A 4 -8.78 18.49 27.24
C THR A 4 -9.78 17.52 26.62
N LEU A 5 -10.56 17.97 25.63
CA LEU A 5 -11.41 17.09 24.81
C LEU A 5 -10.59 16.13 23.93
N LEU A 6 -9.48 16.60 23.35
CA LEU A 6 -8.57 15.75 22.57
C LEU A 6 -7.92 14.66 23.44
N LEU A 7 -7.43 15.02 24.63
CA LEU A 7 -6.85 14.06 25.58
C LEU A 7 -7.89 13.05 26.09
N ALA A 8 -9.12 13.49 26.35
CA ALA A 8 -10.21 12.60 26.73
C ALA A 8 -10.60 11.64 25.60
N ALA A 9 -10.63 12.11 24.35
CA ALA A 9 -10.89 11.28 23.18
C ALA A 9 -9.79 10.23 22.96
N ILE A 10 -8.52 10.62 23.08
CA ILE A 10 -7.37 9.70 23.00
C ILE A 10 -7.47 8.65 24.13
N ALA A 11 -7.76 9.07 25.36
CA ALA A 11 -7.91 8.15 26.49
C ALA A 11 -9.09 7.18 26.31
N LEU A 12 -10.22 7.65 25.78
CA LEU A 12 -11.39 6.80 25.46
C LEU A 12 -11.07 5.76 24.37
N VAL A 13 -10.26 6.12 23.37
CA VAL A 13 -9.76 5.17 22.37
C VAL A 13 -8.93 4.09 23.03
N PHE A 14 -8.05 4.43 23.98
CA PHE A 14 -7.23 3.44 24.71
C PHE A 14 -8.04 2.56 25.69
N ILE A 15 -9.10 3.10 26.30
CA ILE A 15 -9.97 2.35 27.23
C ILE A 15 -10.94 1.42 26.46
N ALA A 16 -11.31 1.78 25.23
CA ALA A 16 -12.17 0.96 24.37
C ALA A 16 -11.42 -0.14 23.63
N LEU A 17 -10.09 -0.25 23.77
CA LEU A 17 -9.34 -1.34 23.15
C LEU A 17 -9.72 -2.67 23.83
N PRO A 18 -10.15 -3.69 23.07
CA PRO A 18 -10.34 -5.04 23.61
C PRO A 18 -9.02 -5.54 24.22
N LYS A 19 -9.13 -6.53 25.13
CA LYS A 19 -7.98 -7.16 25.80
C LYS A 19 -6.89 -7.48 24.79
N VAL A 20 -5.84 -6.67 24.81
CA VAL A 20 -4.67 -6.82 23.95
C VAL A 20 -3.97 -8.12 24.35
N SER A 21 -4.14 -9.17 23.55
CA SER A 21 -3.35 -10.39 23.71
C SER A 21 -2.03 -10.16 22.99
N LEU A 22 -0.94 -10.06 23.76
CA LEU A 22 0.43 -9.99 23.24
C LEU A 22 0.96 -11.37 22.79
N GLY A 23 0.07 -12.35 22.57
CA GLY A 23 0.40 -13.77 22.61
C GLY A 23 0.53 -14.51 21.29
N GLN A 24 0.12 -13.95 20.14
CA GLN A 24 0.09 -14.71 18.90
C GLN A 24 0.60 -13.88 17.71
N VAL A 25 1.91 -13.92 17.54
CA VAL A 25 2.55 -13.43 16.31
C VAL A 25 2.17 -14.39 15.18
N SER A 26 1.32 -13.94 14.26
CA SER A 26 0.94 -14.71 13.07
C SER A 26 1.46 -14.04 11.80
N PHE A 27 1.75 -14.84 10.78
CA PHE A 27 2.31 -14.36 9.52
C PHE A 27 1.27 -14.53 8.42
N SER A 28 0.96 -13.46 7.70
CA SER A 28 0.04 -13.53 6.58
C SER A 28 0.67 -12.95 5.32
N HIS A 29 0.34 -13.52 4.17
CA HIS A 29 0.81 -13.01 2.89
C HIS A 29 -0.18 -13.18 1.75
N SER A 30 -0.03 -12.31 0.75
CA SER A 30 -0.82 -12.32 -0.47
C SER A 30 0.05 -12.06 -1.69
N LEU A 31 -0.43 -12.51 -2.85
CA LEU A 31 0.19 -12.30 -4.16
C LEU A 31 -0.87 -11.72 -5.09
N GLY A 32 -0.47 -10.82 -5.98
CA GLY A 32 -1.39 -10.10 -6.84
C GLY A 32 -0.71 -9.32 -7.95
N ALA A 33 -1.47 -8.40 -8.51
CA ALA A 33 -1.01 -7.44 -9.49
C ALA A 33 -1.32 -6.03 -9.00
N ALA A 34 -0.48 -5.07 -9.39
CA ALA A 34 -0.63 -3.66 -9.08
C ALA A 34 -0.33 -2.80 -10.31
N TYR A 35 -0.83 -1.58 -10.27
CA TYR A 35 -0.45 -0.53 -11.19
C TYR A 35 -0.09 0.71 -10.38
N TYR A 36 1.07 1.27 -10.67
CA TYR A 36 1.59 2.47 -10.02
C TYR A 36 1.64 3.61 -11.02
N VAL A 37 1.27 4.80 -10.57
CA VAL A 37 1.28 6.00 -11.39
C VAL A 37 1.87 7.17 -10.61
N SER A 38 2.64 8.00 -11.29
CA SER A 38 3.16 9.24 -10.76
C SER A 38 3.09 10.35 -11.78
N THR A 39 2.84 11.56 -11.29
CA THR A 39 2.78 12.77 -12.10
C THR A 39 3.84 13.74 -11.60
N SER A 40 4.78 14.10 -12.47
CA SER A 40 5.84 15.08 -12.20
C SER A 40 5.55 16.34 -13.02
N THR A 41 5.42 17.48 -12.34
CA THR A 41 5.30 18.79 -12.99
C THR A 41 6.61 19.54 -12.84
N ILE A 42 7.26 19.87 -13.96
CA ILE A 42 8.43 20.75 -14.00
C ILE A 42 7.92 22.14 -14.36
N ILE A 43 8.10 23.09 -13.45
CA ILE A 43 7.78 24.51 -13.67
C ILE A 43 9.09 25.24 -13.94
N THR A 44 9.23 25.78 -15.15
CA THR A 44 10.29 26.73 -15.51
C THR A 44 9.72 28.14 -15.57
N GLU A 45 10.57 29.17 -15.61
CA GLU A 45 10.17 30.58 -15.71
C GLU A 45 9.28 30.88 -16.94
N TYR A 46 9.31 30.02 -17.97
CA TYR A 46 8.62 30.22 -19.25
C TYR A 46 7.62 29.11 -19.64
N SER A 47 7.61 27.97 -18.94
CA SER A 47 6.74 26.84 -19.29
C SER A 47 6.52 25.89 -18.12
N GLU A 48 5.29 25.37 -18.02
CA GLU A 48 4.91 24.25 -17.16
C GLU A 48 4.77 22.99 -18.01
N SER A 49 5.52 21.95 -17.69
CA SER A 49 5.44 20.64 -18.35
C SER A 49 5.11 19.57 -17.32
N THR A 50 3.98 18.90 -17.51
CA THR A 50 3.56 17.77 -16.68
C THR A 50 3.78 16.47 -17.44
N SER A 51 4.53 15.54 -16.85
CA SER A 51 4.64 14.17 -17.34
C SER A 51 3.98 13.21 -16.37
N THR A 52 3.34 12.17 -16.91
CA THR A 52 2.77 11.07 -16.14
C THR A 52 3.46 9.78 -16.54
N ILE A 53 3.97 9.06 -15.54
CA ILE A 53 4.63 7.77 -15.70
C ILE A 53 3.79 6.74 -14.97
N GLY A 54 3.46 5.65 -15.63
CA GLY A 54 2.74 4.53 -15.02
C GLY A 54 3.34 3.20 -15.43
N SER A 55 3.30 2.22 -14.53
CA SER A 55 3.81 0.87 -14.82
C SER A 55 3.03 -0.19 -14.05
N PRO A 56 2.71 -1.33 -14.70
CA PRO A 56 2.20 -2.51 -14.01
C PRO A 56 3.30 -3.15 -13.16
N ALA A 57 2.89 -3.94 -12.16
CA ALA A 57 3.77 -4.68 -11.27
C ALA A 57 3.09 -5.95 -10.73
N ILE A 58 3.90 -6.95 -10.38
CA ILE A 58 3.50 -8.03 -9.49
C ILE A 58 3.55 -7.50 -8.06
N LEU A 59 2.55 -7.84 -7.26
CA LEU A 59 2.40 -7.41 -5.88
C LEU A 59 2.58 -8.60 -4.94
N TYR A 60 3.54 -8.54 -4.01
CA TYR A 60 3.69 -9.50 -2.91
C TYR A 60 3.59 -8.77 -1.57
N SER A 61 2.67 -9.20 -0.70
CA SER A 61 2.36 -8.47 0.53
C SER A 61 2.49 -9.33 1.78
N PRO A 62 3.71 -9.58 2.28
CA PRO A 62 3.94 -10.24 3.55
C PRO A 62 3.74 -9.27 4.72
N ARG A 63 3.12 -9.77 5.79
CA ARG A 63 2.98 -9.03 7.05
C ARG A 63 3.05 -9.96 8.25
N ILE A 64 3.43 -9.37 9.37
CA ILE A 64 3.41 -9.99 10.68
C ILE A 64 2.35 -9.29 11.51
N ASN A 65 1.36 -10.03 11.99
CA ASN A 65 0.40 -9.56 12.96
C ASN A 65 1.09 -9.51 14.32
N VAL A 66 1.20 -8.32 14.91
CA VAL A 66 1.94 -8.07 16.15
C VAL A 66 1.03 -7.99 17.37
N VAL A 67 -0.23 -7.59 17.17
CA VAL A 67 -1.21 -7.43 18.24
C VAL A 67 -2.57 -7.91 17.75
N GLU A 68 -3.24 -8.73 18.54
CA GLU A 68 -4.64 -9.08 18.33
C GLU A 68 -5.53 -8.19 19.19
N LEU A 69 -6.48 -7.51 18.54
CA LEU A 69 -7.45 -6.60 19.13
C LEU A 69 -8.84 -7.27 19.11
N GLY A 70 -8.96 -8.41 19.79
CA GLY A 70 -10.18 -9.23 19.78
C GLY A 70 -10.22 -10.22 18.61
N GLU A 71 -11.41 -10.78 18.34
CA GLU A 71 -11.57 -11.93 17.43
C GLU A 71 -11.51 -11.59 15.94
N GLU A 72 -11.60 -10.31 15.57
CA GLU A 72 -11.64 -9.92 14.16
C GLU A 72 -10.79 -8.69 13.85
N MET A 73 -9.86 -8.32 14.73
CA MET A 73 -8.99 -7.17 14.48
C MET A 73 -7.55 -7.46 14.88
N THR A 74 -6.61 -6.96 14.09
CA THR A 74 -5.18 -7.09 14.38
C THR A 74 -4.43 -5.82 14.00
N VAL A 75 -3.32 -5.55 14.68
CA VAL A 75 -2.30 -4.62 14.21
C VAL A 75 -1.18 -5.44 13.59
N SER A 76 -0.73 -5.04 12.40
CA SER A 76 0.34 -5.72 11.69
C SER A 76 1.41 -4.75 11.23
N VAL A 77 2.62 -5.28 11.03
CA VAL A 77 3.69 -4.60 10.31
C VAL A 77 4.08 -5.45 9.12
N GLY A 78 4.19 -4.84 7.94
CA GLY A 78 4.46 -5.57 6.72
C GLY A 78 4.95 -4.69 5.58
N THR A 79 5.01 -5.28 4.39
CA THR A 79 5.33 -4.57 3.15
C THR A 79 4.38 -4.99 2.04
N HIS A 80 4.27 -4.14 1.02
CA HIS A 80 3.55 -4.38 -0.22
C HIS A 80 4.53 -4.23 -1.39
N LEU A 81 5.37 -5.24 -1.58
CA LEU A 81 6.41 -5.24 -2.58
C LEU A 81 5.78 -5.24 -3.99
N GLY A 82 6.02 -4.19 -4.75
CA GLY A 82 5.71 -4.11 -6.17
C GLY A 82 6.97 -4.28 -7.00
N LEU A 83 6.98 -5.23 -7.95
CA LEU A 83 8.05 -5.34 -8.95
C LEU A 83 7.44 -5.53 -10.34
N GLY A 84 7.82 -4.68 -11.29
CA GLY A 84 7.22 -4.65 -12.61
C GLY A 84 8.19 -4.30 -13.71
N PHE A 85 8.00 -4.93 -14.86
CA PHE A 85 8.67 -4.60 -16.12
C PHE A 85 7.66 -4.83 -17.25
N SER A 86 7.56 -3.87 -18.17
CA SER A 86 6.74 -3.96 -19.36
C SER A 86 7.53 -3.42 -20.55
N ALA A 87 7.41 -4.08 -21.69
CA ALA A 87 8.02 -3.63 -22.94
C ALA A 87 7.01 -3.79 -24.08
N ASP A 88 6.90 -2.76 -24.90
CA ASP A 88 6.07 -2.75 -26.10
C ASP A 88 6.96 -2.55 -27.33
N THR A 89 7.12 -3.63 -28.09
CA THR A 89 7.95 -3.66 -29.29
C THR A 89 7.36 -2.90 -30.47
N SER A 90 6.05 -2.59 -30.44
CA SER A 90 5.41 -1.82 -31.50
C SER A 90 5.70 -0.32 -31.40
N THR A 91 5.89 0.17 -30.18
CA THR A 91 6.20 1.57 -29.86
C THR A 91 7.65 1.78 -29.42
N GLY A 92 8.42 0.70 -29.24
CA GLY A 92 9.77 0.74 -28.71
C GLY A 92 9.83 1.23 -27.26
N SER A 93 8.71 1.13 -26.53
CA SER A 93 8.62 1.67 -25.17
C SER A 93 8.89 0.61 -24.11
N ALA A 94 9.47 1.02 -23.00
CA ALA A 94 9.69 0.16 -21.84
C ALA A 94 9.36 0.91 -20.55
N SER A 95 8.77 0.21 -19.59
CA SER A 95 8.49 0.72 -18.25
C SER A 95 8.95 -0.27 -17.19
N PHE A 96 9.30 0.25 -16.01
CA PHE A 96 9.56 -0.55 -14.83
C PHE A 96 8.95 0.07 -13.59
N ALA A 97 8.65 -0.77 -12.60
CA ALA A 97 8.19 -0.39 -11.28
C ALA A 97 8.93 -1.15 -10.19
N LEU A 98 9.37 -0.41 -9.17
CA LEU A 98 9.82 -0.96 -7.89
C LEU A 98 9.08 -0.17 -6.79
N ASP A 99 8.32 -0.87 -5.96
CA ASP A 99 7.61 -0.31 -4.80
C ASP A 99 8.00 -1.12 -3.57
N LEU A 100 8.56 -0.46 -2.56
CA LEU A 100 8.96 -1.09 -1.30
C LEU A 100 8.51 -0.23 -0.11
N PRO A 101 7.22 -0.26 0.26
CA PRO A 101 6.71 0.39 1.45
C PRO A 101 6.80 -0.52 2.67
N VAL A 102 7.24 0.00 3.82
CA VAL A 102 7.08 -0.64 5.12
C VAL A 102 5.92 0.05 5.85
N VAL A 103 4.87 -0.69 6.18
CA VAL A 103 3.61 -0.15 6.71
C VAL A 103 3.20 -0.82 8.02
N ALA A 104 2.67 -0.01 8.93
CA ALA A 104 1.91 -0.48 10.09
C ALA A 104 0.42 -0.32 9.79
N GLU A 105 -0.36 -1.37 10.01
CA GLU A 105 -1.75 -1.43 9.58
C GLU A 105 -2.66 -1.95 10.68
N ILE A 106 -3.87 -1.40 10.75
CA ILE A 106 -4.99 -2.00 11.48
C ILE A 106 -5.78 -2.81 10.46
N ASN A 107 -5.95 -4.10 10.74
CA ASN A 107 -6.77 -5.03 9.98
C ASN A 107 -8.05 -5.32 10.74
N PHE A 108 -9.14 -5.50 10.01
CA PHE A 108 -10.44 -5.88 10.57
C PHE A 108 -11.18 -6.83 9.65
N GLY A 109 -11.97 -7.74 10.22
CA GLY A 109 -12.76 -8.72 9.47
C GLY A 109 -11.90 -9.71 8.69
N HIS A 110 -12.39 -10.15 7.53
CA HIS A 110 -11.74 -11.17 6.72
C HIS A 110 -10.24 -10.97 6.55
N GLY A 111 -9.47 -11.96 6.97
CA GLY A 111 -8.02 -11.93 6.93
C GLY A 111 -7.41 -10.92 7.87
N ALA A 112 -7.96 -10.70 9.07
CA ALA A 112 -7.26 -10.04 10.17
C ALA A 112 -6.30 -11.02 10.88
N HIS A 113 -6.77 -12.23 11.21
CA HIS A 113 -5.95 -13.37 11.65
C HIS A 113 -6.51 -14.71 11.11
N ALA A 114 -5.83 -15.82 11.42
CA ALA A 114 -6.16 -17.15 10.91
C ALA A 114 -7.57 -17.64 11.30
N ASP A 115 -8.06 -17.28 12.49
CA ASP A 115 -9.36 -17.76 12.98
C ASP A 115 -10.52 -16.78 12.74
N THR A 116 -10.29 -15.69 11.98
CA THR A 116 -11.36 -14.74 11.65
C THR A 116 -12.42 -15.41 10.77
N ARG A 117 -13.70 -15.28 11.16
CA ARG A 117 -14.84 -15.93 10.48
C ARG A 117 -15.57 -15.02 9.50
N SER A 118 -15.40 -13.71 9.62
CA SER A 118 -15.99 -12.75 8.69
C SER A 118 -15.58 -13.01 7.23
N SER A 119 -16.58 -12.91 6.34
CA SER A 119 -16.40 -13.06 4.89
C SER A 119 -15.92 -11.78 4.21
N VAL A 120 -16.02 -10.63 4.87
CA VAL A 120 -15.55 -9.33 4.39
C VAL A 120 -14.68 -8.68 5.46
N GLY A 121 -13.68 -7.93 5.03
CA GLY A 121 -12.74 -7.24 5.90
C GLY A 121 -12.04 -6.11 5.17
N GLY A 122 -11.11 -5.49 5.87
CA GLY A 122 -10.31 -4.41 5.32
C GLY A 122 -9.11 -4.11 6.18
N TYR A 123 -8.39 -3.10 5.73
CA TYR A 123 -7.21 -2.62 6.41
C TYR A 123 -6.90 -1.19 6.03
N ALA A 124 -6.28 -0.47 6.97
CA ALA A 124 -5.76 0.86 6.75
C ALA A 124 -4.49 1.04 7.58
N GLY A 125 -3.53 1.76 7.02
CA GLY A 125 -2.22 1.88 7.62
C GLY A 125 -1.42 3.04 7.07
N VAL A 126 -0.33 3.31 7.77
CA VAL A 126 0.64 4.34 7.40
C VAL A 126 2.04 3.75 7.51
N GLY A 127 2.97 4.32 6.77
CA GLY A 127 4.33 3.81 6.75
C GLY A 127 5.30 4.74 6.06
N TYR A 128 6.43 4.17 5.67
CA TYR A 128 7.43 4.83 4.86
C TYR A 128 7.76 3.95 3.65
N GLY A 129 7.83 4.53 2.46
CA GLY A 129 8.08 3.78 1.24
C GLY A 129 9.15 4.40 0.36
N ILE A 130 9.75 3.52 -0.44
CA ILE A 130 10.63 3.87 -1.54
C ILE A 130 9.98 3.34 -2.81
N ASN A 131 9.86 4.21 -3.81
CA ASN A 131 9.27 3.87 -5.08
C ASN A 131 10.17 4.35 -6.23
N ARG A 132 10.34 3.53 -7.26
CA ARG A 132 11.00 3.89 -8.50
C ARG A 132 10.11 3.50 -9.66
N LEU A 133 9.75 4.48 -10.47
CA LEU A 133 9.07 4.28 -11.74
C LEU A 133 9.99 4.76 -12.85
N GLY A 134 10.05 4.00 -13.92
CA GLY A 134 10.65 4.47 -15.16
C GLY A 134 9.76 4.15 -16.33
N GLY A 135 9.78 5.02 -17.33
CA GLY A 135 9.07 4.86 -18.58
C GLY A 135 9.73 5.70 -19.66
N GLY A 136 9.94 5.14 -20.83
CA GLY A 136 10.45 5.87 -21.99
C GLY A 136 9.86 5.31 -23.27
N SER A 137 9.63 6.19 -24.25
CA SER A 137 9.42 5.82 -25.64
C SER A 137 10.70 6.06 -26.42
N ASP A 138 10.91 5.30 -27.49
CA ASP A 138 11.99 5.58 -28.44
C ASP A 138 11.90 7.06 -28.88
N PHE A 139 13.04 7.75 -28.80
CA PHE A 139 13.35 9.14 -29.20
C PHE A 139 13.42 10.26 -28.15
N ASP A 140 12.94 10.15 -26.90
CA ASP A 140 12.94 11.32 -25.96
C ASP A 140 13.52 11.05 -24.54
N GLY A 141 14.21 9.91 -24.38
CA GLY A 141 14.89 9.55 -23.13
C GLY A 141 13.99 8.84 -22.10
N VAL A 142 14.63 8.23 -21.10
CA VAL A 142 13.93 7.50 -20.04
C VAL A 142 13.49 8.49 -18.96
N SER A 143 12.18 8.73 -18.85
CA SER A 143 11.63 9.46 -17.71
C SER A 143 11.69 8.54 -16.49
N THR A 144 12.28 9.03 -15.40
CA THR A 144 12.31 8.29 -14.13
C THR A 144 11.71 9.14 -13.03
N ASN A 145 10.91 8.52 -12.17
CA ASN A 145 10.50 9.08 -10.91
C ASN A 145 11.12 8.27 -9.78
N LYS A 146 11.86 8.95 -8.90
CA LYS A 146 12.37 8.40 -7.65
C LYS A 146 11.60 9.08 -6.53
N ALA A 147 10.83 8.28 -5.79
CA ALA A 147 10.05 8.80 -4.69
C ALA A 147 10.41 8.09 -3.39
N SER A 148 10.52 8.85 -2.31
CA SER A 148 10.59 8.30 -0.96
C SER A 148 9.85 9.20 0.02
N GLY A 149 9.18 8.61 1.00
CA GLY A 149 8.38 9.39 1.94
C GLY A 149 7.29 8.60 2.64
N PRO A 150 6.44 9.28 3.42
CA PRO A 150 5.32 8.66 4.09
C PRO A 150 4.31 8.12 3.09
N VAL A 151 3.79 6.94 3.39
CA VAL A 151 2.79 6.25 2.57
C VAL A 151 1.51 6.04 3.37
N LEU A 152 0.38 6.34 2.75
CA LEU A 152 -0.95 5.90 3.19
C LEU A 152 -1.30 4.63 2.42
N ASN A 153 -1.78 3.62 3.13
CA ASN A 153 -2.09 2.32 2.55
C ASN A 153 -3.43 1.81 3.08
N GLY A 154 -4.22 1.18 2.22
CA GLY A 154 -5.45 0.55 2.67
C GLY A 154 -6.07 -0.33 1.61
N GLY A 155 -7.11 -1.05 2.01
CA GLY A 155 -7.79 -1.94 1.10
C GLY A 155 -8.94 -2.69 1.73
N VAL A 156 -9.63 -3.45 0.89
CA VAL A 156 -10.74 -4.32 1.25
C VAL A 156 -10.40 -5.76 0.90
N ARG A 157 -10.94 -6.70 1.68
CA ARG A 157 -10.74 -8.14 1.51
C ARG A 157 -12.10 -8.82 1.56
N ALA A 158 -12.30 -9.82 0.71
CA ALA A 158 -13.54 -10.58 0.67
C ALA A 158 -13.26 -12.04 0.31
N LEU A 159 -14.04 -12.93 0.92
CA LEU A 159 -14.10 -14.34 0.58
C LEU A 159 -15.19 -14.53 -0.48
N ILE A 160 -14.79 -14.59 -1.75
CA ILE A 160 -15.72 -14.77 -2.88
C ILE A 160 -15.67 -16.24 -3.30
N ASN A 161 -16.76 -16.99 -3.08
CA ASN A 161 -16.84 -18.42 -3.38
C ASN A 161 -15.68 -19.24 -2.77
N GLY A 162 -15.28 -18.91 -1.53
CA GLY A 162 -14.16 -19.55 -0.85
C GLY A 162 -12.77 -19.07 -1.30
N ILE A 163 -12.70 -18.09 -2.21
CA ILE A 163 -11.46 -17.51 -2.70
C ILE A 163 -11.21 -16.18 -1.97
N PRO A 164 -10.21 -16.08 -1.07
CA PRO A 164 -9.85 -14.84 -0.39
C PRO A 164 -9.15 -13.85 -1.32
N VAL A 165 -9.91 -12.88 -1.83
CA VAL A 165 -9.42 -11.82 -2.72
C VAL A 165 -9.45 -10.45 -2.04
N GLY A 166 -8.72 -9.49 -2.59
CA GLY A 166 -8.76 -8.12 -2.09
C GLY A 166 -8.32 -7.09 -3.10
N LEU A 167 -8.64 -5.83 -2.76
CA LEU A 167 -8.24 -4.64 -3.48
C LEU A 167 -7.42 -3.75 -2.57
N ARG A 168 -6.36 -3.16 -3.11
CA ARG A 168 -5.43 -2.27 -2.43
C ARG A 168 -5.44 -0.91 -3.11
N VAL A 169 -5.35 0.14 -2.30
CA VAL A 169 -4.97 1.49 -2.72
C VAL A 169 -3.82 2.01 -1.86
N SER A 170 -2.92 2.77 -2.47
CA SER A 170 -1.81 3.40 -1.76
C SER A 170 -1.48 4.77 -2.31
N TYR A 171 -1.00 5.67 -1.45
CA TYR A 171 -0.54 6.99 -1.83
C TYR A 171 0.75 7.35 -1.08
N LEU A 172 1.84 7.51 -1.81
CA LEU A 172 3.15 7.91 -1.31
C LEU A 172 3.34 9.41 -1.57
N LEU A 173 3.51 10.16 -0.48
CA LEU A 173 3.86 11.56 -0.50
C LEU A 173 5.38 11.69 -0.70
N ASN A 174 5.79 12.11 -1.89
CA ASN A 174 7.21 12.20 -2.21
C ASN A 174 7.85 13.36 -1.44
N MET A 175 8.97 13.07 -0.78
CA MET A 175 9.81 14.05 -0.09
C MET A 175 11.12 14.33 -0.85
N GLU A 176 11.35 13.67 -1.98
CA GLU A 176 12.46 13.93 -2.91
C GLU A 176 12.01 14.81 -4.09
N GLU A 177 12.89 14.96 -5.09
CA GLU A 177 12.53 15.55 -6.38
C GLU A 177 11.66 14.57 -7.18
N GLY A 178 10.48 15.02 -7.64
CA GLY A 178 9.57 14.24 -8.48
C GLY A 178 8.14 14.19 -7.95
N GLY A 179 7.30 13.41 -8.63
CA GLY A 179 5.88 13.28 -8.33
C GLY A 179 5.57 12.37 -7.14
N ASN A 180 4.45 12.64 -6.47
CA ASN A 180 3.79 11.68 -5.59
C ASN A 180 3.42 10.41 -6.37
N VAL A 181 3.28 9.28 -5.68
CA VAL A 181 2.97 7.99 -6.31
C VAL A 181 1.64 7.47 -5.79
N ALA A 182 0.71 7.20 -6.69
CA ALA A 182 -0.52 6.48 -6.39
C ALA A 182 -0.40 5.03 -6.88
N GLY A 183 -0.99 4.10 -6.14
CA GLY A 183 -1.02 2.68 -6.48
C GLY A 183 -2.40 2.09 -6.29
N ILE A 184 -2.79 1.21 -7.21
CA ILE A 184 -3.95 0.33 -7.08
C ILE A 184 -3.49 -1.12 -7.28
N GLY A 185 -4.09 -2.07 -6.56
CA GLY A 185 -3.78 -3.48 -6.76
C GLY A 185 -4.95 -4.40 -6.46
N ALA A 186 -4.89 -5.59 -7.02
CA ALA A 186 -5.77 -6.71 -6.71
C ALA A 186 -4.90 -7.89 -6.28
N PHE A 187 -5.31 -8.62 -5.25
CA PHE A 187 -4.51 -9.68 -4.66
C PHE A 187 -5.36 -10.85 -4.17
N TYR A 188 -4.69 -11.99 -4.01
CA TYR A 188 -5.20 -13.22 -3.42
C TYR A 188 -4.37 -13.56 -2.17
N THR A 189 -5.04 -13.82 -1.05
CA THR A 189 -4.39 -14.16 0.22
C THR A 189 -4.33 -15.67 0.39
N PHE A 190 -3.15 -16.24 0.66
CA PHE A 190 -2.99 -17.70 0.66
C PHE A 190 -2.21 -18.28 1.85
N GLY A 191 -1.78 -17.43 2.79
CA GLY A 191 -1.10 -17.88 4.00
C GLY A 191 -1.48 -17.02 5.20
N PHE A 192 -1.63 -17.69 6.34
CA PHE A 192 -1.90 -17.18 7.69
C PHE A 192 -1.12 -17.99 8.72
#